data_AF-A0A536RVR8-F1
#
_entry.id   AF-A0A536RVR8-F1
#
_cell.length_a   1.000
_cell.length_b   1.000
_cell.length_c   1.000
_cell.angle_alpha   90.00
_cell.angle_beta   90.00
_cell.angle_gamma   90.00
#
_symmetry.space_group_name_H-M   'P 1'
#
loop_
_entity.id
_entity.type
_entity.pdbx_description
1 polymer ?
#
loop_
_entity_poly.entity_id
_entity_poly.type
_entity_poly.pdbx_seq_one_letter_code
_entity_poly.pdbx_strand_id
1 'polypeptide(L)'
;MRIAESHALLFQSKLLLLNSANHSYRRTRTRKDLKRVEHFRSELNRTEAALDRTGLDELALENGDFWLQIYADLIDCATASLDRMRSGMSAREAADRFETATDVQMLEELVAQWTSRMQLIRQSTADGGDHKV
;
A
#
# COMPACT_ATOMS: atom_id res chain seq x y z
N MET A 1 1.58 12.22 19.60
CA MET A 1 0.98 10.87 19.74
C MET A 1 -0.45 10.76 19.19
N ARG A 2 -1.51 11.39 19.75
CA ARG A 2 -2.92 11.20 19.29
C ARG A 2 -3.22 11.46 17.80
N ILE A 3 -2.50 12.39 17.16
CA ILE A 3 -2.69 12.71 15.73
C ILE A 3 -2.15 11.58 14.84
N ALA A 4 -1.01 10.99 15.22
CA ALA A 4 -0.38 9.92 14.48
C ALA A 4 -1.22 8.63 14.57
N GLU A 5 -1.77 8.32 15.75
CA GLU A 5 -2.75 7.24 15.94
C GLU A 5 -4.02 7.45 15.09
N SER A 6 -4.53 8.68 15.04
CA SER A 6 -5.68 9.03 14.19
C SER A 6 -5.38 8.81 12.71
N HIS A 7 -4.18 9.19 12.24
CA HIS A 7 -3.76 8.93 10.87
C HIS A 7 -3.54 7.43 10.61
N ALA A 8 -3.02 6.67 11.57
CA ALA A 8 -2.89 5.21 11.47
C ALA A 8 -4.26 4.52 11.29
N LEU A 9 -5.27 4.93 12.07
CA LEU A 9 -6.64 4.44 11.93
C LEU A 9 -7.25 4.80 10.57
N LEU A 10 -7.02 6.03 10.09
CA LEU A 10 -7.44 6.43 8.76
C LEU A 10 -6.77 5.59 7.68
N PHE A 11 -5.47 5.32 7.81
CA PHE A 11 -4.72 4.49 6.87
C PHE A 11 -5.25 3.05 6.84
N GLN A 12 -5.46 2.44 8.01
CA GLN A 12 -6.06 1.11 8.12
C GLN A 12 -7.46 1.06 7.50
N SER A 13 -8.29 2.10 7.72
CA SER A 13 -9.61 2.20 7.10
C SER A 13 -9.54 2.25 5.57
N LYS A 14 -8.62 3.06 5.02
CA LYS A 14 -8.39 3.13 3.56
C LYS A 14 -7.88 1.79 3.01
N LEU A 15 -7.03 1.08 3.75
CA LEU A 15 -6.56 -0.25 3.38
C LEU A 15 -7.71 -1.26 3.27
N LEU A 16 -8.62 -1.27 4.25
CA LEU A 16 -9.81 -2.14 4.20
C LEU A 16 -10.71 -1.84 3.00
N LEU A 17 -10.90 -0.55 2.67
CA LEU A 17 -11.67 -0.14 1.49
C LEU A 17 -10.99 -0.56 0.19
N LEU A 18 -9.66 -0.43 0.11
CA LEU A 18 -8.86 -0.91 -1.02
C LEU A 18 -9.00 -2.43 -1.18
N ASN A 19 -8.89 -3.19 -0.10
CA ASN A 19 -9.03 -4.64 -0.13
C ASN A 19 -10.42 -5.09 -0.57
N SER A 20 -11.47 -4.41 -0.09
CA SER A 20 -12.85 -4.65 -0.52
C SER A 20 -13.07 -4.33 -2.02
N ALA A 21 -12.52 -3.23 -2.50
CA ALA A 21 -12.57 -2.87 -3.92
C ALA A 21 -11.80 -3.87 -4.79
N ASN A 22 -10.61 -4.28 -4.34
CA ASN A 22 -9.82 -5.32 -4.99
C ASN A 22 -10.60 -6.62 -5.10
N HIS A 23 -11.21 -7.08 -4.00
CA HIS A 23 -12.05 -8.28 -4.00
C HIS A 23 -13.22 -8.17 -4.99
N SER A 24 -13.90 -7.03 -5.01
CA SER A 24 -15.00 -6.77 -5.96
C SER A 24 -14.51 -6.82 -7.41
N TYR A 25 -13.39 -6.14 -7.71
CA TYR A 25 -12.78 -6.18 -9.03
C TYR A 25 -12.34 -7.59 -9.43
N ARG A 26 -11.80 -8.40 -8.50
CA ARG A 26 -11.45 -9.81 -8.76
C ARG A 26 -12.65 -10.58 -9.31
N ARG A 27 -13.84 -10.32 -8.77
CA ARG A 27 -15.07 -11.04 -9.09
C ARG A 27 -15.71 -10.57 -10.40
N THR A 28 -15.73 -9.27 -10.65
CA THR A 28 -16.54 -8.68 -11.74
C THR A 28 -15.72 -8.28 -12.96
N ARG A 29 -14.44 -7.95 -12.77
CA ARG A 29 -13.52 -7.38 -13.78
C ARG A 29 -14.06 -6.14 -14.51
N THR A 30 -14.97 -5.38 -13.88
CA THR A 30 -15.57 -4.20 -14.52
C THR A 30 -14.66 -2.98 -14.47
N ARG A 31 -14.78 -2.08 -15.46
CA ARG A 31 -14.08 -0.78 -15.46
C ARG A 31 -14.46 0.09 -14.26
N LYS A 32 -15.70 -0.03 -13.76
CA LYS A 32 -16.17 0.71 -12.58
C LYS A 32 -15.42 0.28 -11.31
N ASP A 33 -15.21 -1.02 -11.14
CA ASP A 33 -14.49 -1.55 -9.98
C ASP A 33 -12.99 -1.26 -10.07
N LEU A 34 -12.41 -1.26 -11.27
CA LEU A 34 -11.03 -0.82 -11.49
C LEU A 34 -10.82 0.63 -11.05
N LYS A 35 -11.67 1.57 -11.49
CA LYS A 35 -11.63 2.98 -11.05
C LYS A 35 -11.74 3.13 -9.54
N ARG A 36 -12.50 2.25 -8.88
CA ARG A 36 -12.66 2.26 -7.43
C ARG A 36 -11.39 1.79 -6.70
N VAL A 37 -10.70 0.78 -7.26
CA VAL A 37 -9.38 0.35 -6.77
C VAL A 37 -8.36 1.49 -6.89
N GLU A 38 -8.29 2.13 -8.05
CA GLU A 38 -7.39 3.28 -8.29
C GLU A 38 -7.66 4.44 -7.33
N HIS A 39 -8.94 4.76 -7.11
CA HIS A 39 -9.35 5.80 -6.16
C HIS A 39 -8.87 5.51 -4.73
N PHE A 40 -9.17 4.33 -4.19
CA PHE A 40 -8.76 3.99 -2.82
C PHE A 40 -7.23 3.85 -2.68
N ARG A 41 -6.54 3.42 -3.74
CA ARG A 41 -5.07 3.43 -3.78
C ARG A 41 -4.52 4.86 -3.65
N SER A 42 -5.11 5.83 -4.36
CA SER A 42 -4.71 7.23 -4.23
C SER A 42 -5.01 7.81 -2.84
N GLU A 43 -6.16 7.49 -2.26
CA GLU A 43 -6.51 7.95 -0.90
C GLU A 43 -5.56 7.36 0.16
N LEU A 44 -5.23 6.08 0.03
CA LEU A 44 -4.32 5.40 0.94
C LEU A 44 -2.94 6.07 0.91
N ASN A 45 -2.39 6.33 -0.29
CA ASN A 45 -1.10 6.99 -0.45
C ASN A 45 -1.09 8.41 0.16
N ARG A 46 -2.17 9.18 -0.01
CA ARG A 46 -2.30 10.50 0.65
C ARG A 46 -2.30 10.39 2.17
N THR A 47 -2.92 9.35 2.71
CA THR A 47 -3.02 9.13 4.16
C THR A 47 -1.66 8.67 4.71
N GLU A 48 -0.93 7.85 3.96
CA GLU A 48 0.45 7.46 4.30
C GLU A 48 1.40 8.65 4.34
N ALA A 49 1.33 9.54 3.34
CA ALA A 49 2.14 10.77 3.32
C ALA A 49 1.81 11.71 4.50
N ALA A 50 0.59 11.64 5.05
CA ALA A 50 0.23 12.36 6.27
C ALA A 50 0.79 11.68 7.54
N LEU A 51 0.84 10.35 7.57
CA LEU A 51 1.46 9.56 8.63
C LEU A 51 2.95 9.86 8.78
N ASP A 52 3.70 9.87 7.67
CA ASP A 52 5.13 10.22 7.67
C ASP A 52 5.40 11.55 8.37
N ARG A 53 4.59 12.55 8.04
CA ARG A 53 4.73 13.91 8.59
C ARG A 53 4.36 14.01 10.06
N THR A 54 3.71 13.00 10.63
CA THR A 54 3.17 13.05 12.00
C THR A 54 3.82 12.08 12.97
N GLY A 55 4.86 11.35 12.55
CA GLY A 55 5.65 10.48 13.42
C GLY A 55 5.38 8.99 13.21
N LEU A 56 5.27 8.54 11.96
CA LEU A 56 5.18 7.11 11.63
C LEU A 56 6.32 6.31 12.27
N ASP A 57 7.54 6.85 12.29
CA ASP A 57 8.72 6.14 12.80
C ASP A 57 8.60 5.82 14.30
N GLU A 58 8.08 6.73 15.13
CA GLU A 58 7.81 6.47 16.56
C GLU A 58 6.72 5.41 16.74
N LEU A 59 5.62 5.52 15.98
CA LEU A 59 4.53 4.53 16.02
C LEU A 59 4.96 3.15 15.52
N ALA A 60 5.86 3.11 14.55
CA ALA A 60 6.41 1.90 13.98
C ALA A 60 7.40 1.22 14.91
N LEU A 61 8.12 1.98 15.74
CA LEU A 61 8.94 1.43 16.82
C LEU A 61 8.09 0.84 17.94
N GLU A 62 7.01 1.51 18.33
CA GLU A 62 6.11 1.04 19.40
C GLU A 62 5.26 -0.17 18.99
N ASN A 63 4.86 -0.24 17.72
CA ASN A 63 3.96 -1.27 17.19
C ASN A 63 4.52 -1.93 15.92
N GLY A 64 5.79 -2.33 15.93
CA GLY A 64 6.50 -2.88 14.77
C GLY A 64 5.74 -4.01 14.06
N ASP A 65 5.28 -5.02 14.80
CA ASP A 65 4.56 -6.16 14.22
C ASP A 65 3.28 -5.75 13.48
N PHE A 66 2.54 -4.76 14.00
CA PHE A 66 1.35 -4.22 13.34
C PHE A 66 1.70 -3.61 11.99
N TRP A 67 2.71 -2.73 11.94
CA TRP A 67 3.11 -2.08 10.71
C TRP A 67 3.74 -3.05 9.70
N LEU A 68 4.48 -4.05 10.17
CA LEU A 68 5.00 -5.13 9.32
C LEU A 68 3.87 -5.91 8.64
N GLN A 69 2.82 -6.27 9.38
CA GLN A 69 1.66 -6.95 8.79
C GLN A 69 0.95 -6.07 7.76
N ILE A 70 0.74 -4.80 8.09
CA ILE A 70 0.09 -3.83 7.21
C ILE A 70 0.88 -3.66 5.89
N TYR A 71 2.20 -3.51 5.96
CA TYR A 71 3.03 -3.38 4.76
C TYR A 71 3.09 -4.68 3.95
N ALA A 72 3.09 -5.85 4.60
CA ALA A 72 3.00 -7.14 3.91
C ALA A 72 1.70 -7.25 3.10
N ASP A 73 0.55 -6.94 3.72
CA ASP A 73 -0.76 -7.00 3.07
C ASP A 73 -0.85 -6.06 1.86
N LEU A 74 -0.24 -4.87 1.97
CA LEU A 74 -0.17 -3.89 0.88
C LEU A 74 0.65 -4.37 -0.30
N ILE A 75 1.84 -4.91 -0.03
CA ILE A 75 2.75 -5.45 -1.04
C ILE A 75 2.07 -6.62 -1.77
N ASP A 76 1.43 -7.53 -1.04
CA ASP A 76 0.74 -8.69 -1.63
C ASP A 76 -0.43 -8.25 -2.54
N CYS A 77 -1.24 -7.30 -2.07
CA CYS A 77 -2.37 -6.78 -2.85
C CYS A 77 -1.93 -6.05 -4.12
N ALA A 78 -0.86 -5.24 -4.03
CA ALA A 78 -0.30 -4.52 -5.16
C ALA A 78 0.36 -5.45 -6.16
N THR A 79 1.15 -6.43 -5.71
CA THR A 79 1.80 -7.43 -6.57
C THR A 79 0.78 -8.24 -7.34
N ALA A 80 -0.28 -8.72 -6.67
CA ALA A 80 -1.37 -9.43 -7.35
C ALA A 80 -2.15 -8.56 -8.35
N SER A 81 -2.14 -7.23 -8.18
CA SER A 81 -2.75 -6.29 -9.13
C SER A 81 -1.83 -6.03 -10.32
N LEU A 82 -0.52 -5.87 -10.07
CA LEU A 82 0.52 -5.73 -11.10
C LEU A 82 0.53 -6.90 -12.08
N ASP A 83 0.55 -8.13 -11.58
CA ASP A 83 0.55 -9.33 -12.43
C ASP A 83 -0.66 -9.37 -13.36
N ARG A 84 -1.82 -8.94 -12.86
CA ARG A 84 -3.06 -8.89 -13.65
C ARG A 84 -3.03 -7.79 -14.69
N MET A 85 -2.59 -6.60 -14.32
CA MET A 85 -2.45 -5.49 -15.27
C MET A 85 -1.47 -5.84 -16.40
N ARG A 86 -0.34 -6.46 -16.06
CA ARG A 86 0.65 -6.94 -17.03
C ARG A 86 0.10 -8.03 -17.94
N SER A 87 -0.57 -9.04 -17.38
CA SER A 87 -1.15 -10.15 -18.16
C SER A 87 -2.23 -9.71 -19.16
N GLY A 88 -2.99 -8.66 -18.82
CA GLY A 88 -4.04 -8.12 -19.69
C GLY A 88 -3.58 -7.04 -20.66
N MET A 89 -2.32 -6.61 -20.61
CA MET A 89 -1.84 -5.43 -21.33
C MET A 89 -1.73 -5.66 -22.84
N SER A 90 -1.30 -6.84 -23.27
CA SER A 90 -1.09 -7.17 -24.69
C SER A 90 -2.37 -7.17 -25.53
N ALA A 91 -3.53 -7.38 -24.90
CA ALA A 91 -4.83 -7.45 -25.55
C ALA A 91 -5.57 -6.09 -25.65
N ARG A 92 -4.99 -5.01 -25.12
CA ARG A 92 -5.64 -3.69 -25.04
C ARG A 92 -5.27 -2.79 -26.24
N GLU A 93 -6.17 -1.87 -26.56
CA GLU A 93 -5.90 -0.80 -27.54
C GLU A 93 -4.75 0.11 -27.07
N ALA A 94 -4.11 0.83 -28.00
CA ALA A 94 -2.90 1.58 -27.70
C ALA A 94 -3.06 2.65 -26.60
N ALA A 95 -4.21 3.35 -26.57
CA ALA A 95 -4.50 4.35 -25.53
C ALA A 95 -4.64 3.70 -24.15
N ASP A 96 -5.43 2.63 -24.05
CA ASP A 96 -5.61 1.86 -22.82
C ASP A 96 -4.29 1.23 -22.35
N ARG A 97 -3.41 0.79 -23.27
CA ARG A 97 -2.08 0.29 -22.93
C ARG A 97 -1.20 1.34 -22.28
N PHE A 98 -1.23 2.58 -22.77
CA PHE A 98 -0.43 3.68 -22.21
C PHE A 98 -0.90 4.06 -20.79
N GLU A 99 -2.22 4.18 -20.60
CA GLU A 99 -2.81 4.43 -19.28
C GLU A 99 -2.41 3.31 -18.30
N THR A 100 -2.58 2.05 -18.72
CA THR A 100 -2.21 0.88 -17.92
C THR A 100 -0.72 0.84 -17.57
N ALA A 101 0.17 1.22 -18.50
CA ALA A 101 1.61 1.24 -18.25
C ALA A 101 1.99 2.29 -17.17
N THR A 102 1.32 3.44 -17.20
CA THR A 102 1.49 4.49 -16.18
C THR A 102 1.02 3.99 -14.81
N ASP A 103 -0.13 3.34 -14.74
CA ASP A 103 -0.66 2.78 -13.49
C ASP A 103 0.20 1.62 -12.94
N VAL A 104 0.82 0.84 -13.83
CA VAL A 104 1.78 -0.22 -13.47
C VAL A 104 3.02 0.41 -12.85
N GLN A 105 3.61 1.41 -13.49
CA GLN A 105 4.82 2.07 -12.96
C GLN A 105 4.55 2.73 -11.60
N MET A 106 3.42 3.43 -11.44
CA MET A 106 3.05 3.98 -10.13
C MET A 106 2.90 2.91 -9.04
N LEU A 107 2.38 1.73 -9.40
CA LEU A 107 2.20 0.64 -8.43
C LEU A 107 3.54 -0.01 -8.05
N GLU A 108 4.47 -0.13 -9.01
CA GLU A 108 5.84 -0.60 -8.75
C GLU A 108 6.58 0.33 -7.80
N GLU A 109 6.46 1.65 -7.99
CA GLU A 109 7.06 2.65 -7.10
C GLU A 109 6.51 2.55 -5.67
N LEU A 110 5.19 2.36 -5.52
CA LEU A 110 4.57 2.15 -4.21
C LEU A 110 5.06 0.87 -3.54
N VAL A 111 5.13 -0.25 -4.27
CA VAL A 111 5.67 -1.51 -3.75
C VAL A 111 7.11 -1.35 -3.27
N ALA A 112 7.95 -0.65 -4.04
CA ALA A 112 9.33 -0.38 -3.64
C ALA A 112 9.40 0.47 -2.36
N GLN A 113 8.56 1.51 -2.25
CA GLN A 113 8.49 2.35 -1.04
C GLN A 113 8.06 1.55 0.19
N TRP A 114 6.99 0.78 0.10
CA TRP A 114 6.50 -0.06 1.21
C TRP A 114 7.51 -1.13 1.61
N THR A 115 8.19 -1.74 0.64
CA THR A 115 9.26 -2.73 0.91
C THR A 115 10.42 -2.09 1.68
N SER A 116 10.83 -0.89 1.27
CA SER A 116 11.88 -0.13 1.97
C SER A 116 11.50 0.18 3.41
N ARG A 117 10.26 0.64 3.64
CA ARG A 117 9.76 0.91 5.01
C ARG A 117 9.69 -0.35 5.86
N MET A 118 9.20 -1.45 5.29
CA MET A 118 9.16 -2.73 5.99
C MET A 118 10.57 -3.18 6.41
N GLN A 119 11.58 -2.97 5.56
CA GLN A 119 12.98 -3.26 5.90
C GLN A 119 13.51 -2.34 7.01
N LEU A 120 13.20 -1.05 6.96
CA LEU A 120 13.60 -0.10 8.00
C LEU A 120 13.01 -0.47 9.36
N ILE A 121 11.73 -0.82 9.42
CA ILE A 121 11.08 -1.26 10.67
C ILE A 121 11.75 -2.52 11.21
N ARG A 122 12.06 -3.51 10.35
CA ARG A 122 12.76 -4.75 10.75
C ARG A 122 14.16 -4.48 11.30
N GLN A 123 14.89 -3.52 10.74
CA GLN A 123 16.22 -3.14 11.22
C GLN A 123 16.12 -2.45 12.59
N SER A 124 15.20 -1.50 12.71
CA SER A 124 14.97 -0.77 13.96
C SER A 124 14.50 -1.67 15.12
N THR A 125 13.69 -2.70 14.85
CA THR A 125 13.29 -3.68 15.88
C THR A 125 14.40 -4.67 16.24
N ALA A 126 15.33 -4.95 15.33
CA ALA A 126 16.51 -5.77 15.61
C ALA A 126 17.55 -5.02 16.46
N ASP A 127 17.81 -3.74 16.16
CA ASP A 127 18.79 -2.91 16.87
C ASP A 127 18.31 -2.46 18.26
N GLY A 128 16.99 -2.32 18.46
CA GLY A 128 16.38 -1.98 19.75
C GLY A 128 16.45 -3.11 20.81
N GLY A 129 16.84 -4.33 20.41
CA GLY A 129 17.01 -5.47 21.30
C GLY A 129 18.25 -5.43 22.20
N ASP A 130 19.23 -4.59 21.89
CA ASP A 130 20.55 -4.56 22.56
C ASP A 130 20.66 -3.53 23.71
N HIS A 131 19.60 -2.78 24.02
CA HIS A 131 19.59 -1.80 25.12
C HIS A 131 18.84 -2.28 26.37
N LYS A 132 19.18 -3.49 26.84
CA LYS A 132 18.92 -3.90 28.23
C LYS A 132 20.20 -4.44 28.87
N VAL A 133 20.99 -3.53 29.44
CA VAL A 133 21.94 -3.81 30.53
C VAL A 133 21.61 -2.88 31.69
#